data_AF-A0A9Q1REQ2-F1
#
_entry.id   AF-A0A9Q1REQ2-F1
#
_cell.length_a   1.000
_cell.length_b   1.000
_cell.length_c   1.000
_cell.angle_alpha   90.00
_cell.angle_beta   90.00
_cell.angle_gamma   90.00
#
_symmetry.space_group_name_H-M   'P 1'
#
loop_
_entity.id
_entity.type
_entity.pdbx_description
1 polymer ?
#
loop_
_entity_poly.entity_id
_entity_poly.type
_entity_poly.pdbx_seq_one_letter_code
_entity_poly.pdbx_strand_id
1 'polypeptide(L)'
;MTDNRYFNPQPSDIGARIHLIYKIKGLEEAGKYLDSVPQQFKGFHIYSTLLNCYTNEKSVEKAEAIMQKIRDMRFSRTPLCYNFMMNMYYQTGNWEKVDEMMNEMEGKGIMLDQFTLMILLSAYAAAGDSDGIDKIATMMESDKRITVDWNTYTIIAEKYLNVGQVEKALEMLTKLEGTLATIKRNNTAYDLLLRLYAQAEKKKEGNVEKAEEFVRSLEVEGVFSAFFCDKLRCFINEGKLQTEPASRVGTTEGEL
;
A
#
# COMPACT_ATOMS: atom_id res chain seq x y z
N MET A 1 8.07 -21.85 -49.83
CA MET A 1 8.19 -22.73 -48.65
C MET A 1 8.17 -21.85 -47.41
N THR A 2 7.00 -21.65 -46.81
CA THR A 2 6.88 -20.98 -45.51
C THR A 2 7.22 -22.02 -44.44
N ASP A 3 8.45 -21.98 -43.95
CA ASP A 3 8.90 -22.69 -42.74
C ASP A 3 8.16 -22.10 -41.53
N ASN A 4 6.87 -22.41 -41.43
CA ASN A 4 6.04 -22.05 -40.29
C ASN A 4 6.38 -23.05 -39.19
N ARG A 5 7.52 -22.82 -38.52
CA ARG A 5 7.84 -23.51 -37.28
C ARG A 5 6.72 -23.17 -36.32
N TYR A 6 5.77 -24.09 -36.18
CA TYR A 6 4.73 -24.05 -35.18
C TYR A 6 5.41 -24.15 -33.82
N PHE A 7 5.92 -23.02 -33.34
CA PHE A 7 6.32 -22.86 -31.97
C PHE A 7 5.04 -23.00 -31.16
N ASN A 8 4.85 -24.16 -30.52
CA ASN A 8 3.70 -24.39 -29.67
C ASN A 8 3.84 -23.41 -28.49
N PRO A 9 3.08 -22.30 -28.48
CA PRO A 9 3.34 -21.23 -27.53
C PRO A 9 3.09 -21.76 -26.13
N GLN A 10 4.08 -21.60 -25.25
CA GLN A 10 3.92 -22.00 -23.86
C GLN A 10 2.84 -21.11 -23.21
N PRO A 11 2.16 -21.58 -22.15
CA PRO A 11 1.18 -20.76 -21.43
C PRO A 11 1.73 -19.39 -20.98
N SER A 12 3.03 -19.30 -20.69
CA SER A 12 3.75 -18.04 -20.42
C SER A 12 3.79 -17.10 -21.62
N ASP A 13 4.03 -17.62 -22.83
CA ASP A 13 4.07 -16.83 -24.07
C ASP A 13 2.68 -16.27 -24.39
N ILE A 14 1.63 -17.06 -24.13
CA ILE A 14 0.25 -16.63 -24.33
C ILE A 14 -0.11 -15.52 -23.33
N GLY A 15 0.28 -15.66 -22.05
CA GLY A 15 0.10 -14.62 -21.04
C GLY A 15 0.81 -13.31 -21.40
N ALA A 16 2.07 -13.39 -21.84
CA ALA A 16 2.83 -12.23 -22.30
C ALA A 16 2.20 -11.56 -23.53
N ARG A 17 1.71 -12.36 -24.49
CA ARG A 17 0.99 -11.85 -25.67
C ARG A 17 -0.30 -11.15 -25.30
N ILE A 18 -1.10 -11.71 -24.38
CA ILE A 18 -2.30 -11.05 -23.87
C ILE A 18 -1.95 -9.70 -23.25
N HIS A 19 -0.93 -9.65 -22.40
CA HIS A 19 -0.50 -8.40 -21.78
C HIS A 19 -0.02 -7.37 -22.82
N LEU A 20 0.73 -7.78 -23.84
CA LEU A 20 1.17 -6.89 -24.93
C LEU A 20 0.01 -6.39 -25.80
N ILE A 21 -0.92 -7.29 -26.18
CA ILE A 21 -2.11 -6.92 -26.94
C ILE A 21 -2.95 -5.92 -26.13
N TYR A 22 -3.14 -6.17 -24.85
CA TYR A 22 -3.78 -5.24 -23.93
C TYR A 22 -3.10 -3.87 -23.94
N LYS A 23 -1.77 -3.81 -23.79
CA LYS A 23 -1.03 -2.54 -23.76
C LYS A 23 -1.07 -1.77 -25.08
N ILE A 24 -1.16 -2.44 -26.23
CA ILE A 24 -1.06 -1.81 -27.56
C ILE A 24 -2.44 -1.55 -28.19
N LYS A 25 -3.34 -2.53 -28.09
CA LYS A 25 -4.64 -2.56 -28.79
C LYS A 25 -5.85 -2.45 -27.87
N GLY A 26 -5.62 -2.43 -26.56
CA GLY A 26 -6.66 -2.38 -25.56
C GLY A 26 -7.29 -3.74 -25.25
N LEU A 27 -8.20 -3.68 -24.30
CA LEU A 27 -8.74 -4.83 -23.59
C LEU A 27 -9.69 -5.70 -24.42
N GLU A 28 -10.39 -5.11 -25.39
CA GLU A 28 -11.30 -5.85 -26.27
C GLU A 28 -10.55 -6.86 -27.15
N GLU A 29 -9.45 -6.42 -27.76
CA GLU A 29 -8.61 -7.27 -28.60
C GLU A 29 -7.88 -8.35 -27.78
N ALA A 30 -7.51 -8.04 -26.54
CA ALA A 30 -6.96 -9.02 -25.61
C ALA A 30 -7.97 -10.13 -25.26
N GLY A 31 -9.26 -9.76 -25.08
CA GLY A 31 -10.35 -10.71 -24.86
C GLY A 31 -10.60 -11.60 -26.08
N LYS A 32 -10.68 -11.02 -27.28
CA LYS A 32 -10.82 -11.78 -28.55
C LYS A 32 -9.67 -12.77 -28.75
N TYR A 33 -8.44 -12.35 -28.44
CA TYR A 33 -7.29 -13.25 -28.52
C TYR A 33 -7.45 -14.43 -27.55
N LEU A 34 -7.87 -14.20 -26.30
CA LEU A 34 -8.16 -15.29 -25.38
C LEU A 34 -9.21 -16.25 -25.93
N ASP A 35 -10.27 -15.77 -26.55
CA ASP A 35 -11.31 -16.62 -27.13
C ASP A 35 -10.74 -17.55 -28.23
N SER A 36 -9.74 -17.09 -28.98
CA SER A 36 -9.02 -17.90 -29.97
C SER A 36 -8.01 -18.89 -29.38
N VAL A 37 -7.60 -18.75 -28.12
CA VAL A 37 -6.69 -19.70 -27.46
C VAL A 37 -7.43 -21.01 -27.17
N PRO A 38 -6.88 -22.20 -27.48
CA PRO A 38 -7.51 -23.47 -27.13
C PRO A 38 -7.64 -23.67 -25.60
N GLN A 39 -8.74 -24.29 -25.15
CA GLN A 39 -9.05 -24.43 -23.72
C GLN A 39 -7.93 -25.10 -22.91
N GLN A 40 -7.21 -26.05 -23.49
CA GLN A 40 -6.09 -26.76 -22.85
C GLN A 40 -4.94 -25.84 -22.41
N PHE A 41 -4.81 -24.67 -23.04
CA PHE A 41 -3.78 -23.68 -22.69
C PHE A 41 -4.29 -22.61 -21.73
N LYS A 42 -5.62 -22.48 -21.54
CA LYS A 42 -6.25 -21.52 -20.63
C LYS A 42 -6.14 -22.00 -19.18
N GLY A 43 -4.94 -21.87 -18.62
CA GLY A 43 -4.68 -22.15 -17.21
C GLY A 43 -4.85 -20.93 -16.29
N PHE A 44 -4.64 -21.14 -14.99
CA PHE A 44 -4.68 -20.10 -13.96
C PHE A 44 -3.88 -18.84 -14.35
N HIS A 45 -2.65 -19.02 -14.86
CA HIS A 45 -1.79 -17.91 -15.22
C HIS A 45 -2.45 -16.96 -16.22
N ILE A 46 -3.03 -17.49 -17.30
CA ILE A 46 -3.70 -16.72 -18.35
C ILE A 46 -4.89 -15.93 -17.80
N TYR A 47 -5.75 -16.60 -17.03
CA TYR A 47 -6.91 -15.93 -16.44
C TYR A 47 -6.51 -14.91 -15.39
N SER A 48 -5.46 -15.15 -14.60
CA SER A 48 -4.94 -14.18 -13.62
C SER A 48 -4.32 -12.95 -14.29
N THR A 49 -3.64 -13.11 -15.43
CA THR A 49 -3.12 -12.00 -16.23
C THR A 49 -4.27 -11.15 -16.76
N LEU A 50 -5.30 -11.79 -17.32
CA LEU A 50 -6.44 -11.08 -17.87
C LEU A 50 -7.28 -10.40 -16.79
N LEU A 51 -7.45 -11.06 -15.63
CA LEU A 51 -8.08 -10.47 -14.46
C LEU A 51 -7.37 -9.18 -14.06
N ASN A 52 -6.04 -9.22 -13.93
CA ASN A 52 -5.23 -8.04 -13.62
C ASN A 52 -5.44 -6.91 -14.65
N CYS A 53 -5.51 -7.23 -15.94
CA CYS A 53 -5.81 -6.25 -17.00
C CYS A 53 -7.20 -5.62 -16.80
N TYR A 54 -8.24 -6.43 -16.60
CA TYR A 54 -9.61 -5.94 -16.39
C TYR A 54 -9.74 -5.08 -15.12
N THR A 55 -9.10 -5.49 -14.03
CA THR A 55 -9.14 -4.75 -12.75
C THR A 55 -8.42 -3.42 -12.84
N ASN A 56 -7.29 -3.35 -13.58
CA ASN A 56 -6.56 -2.09 -13.79
C ASN A 56 -7.33 -1.10 -14.68
N GLU A 57 -8.14 -1.59 -15.62
CA GLU A 57 -9.05 -0.74 -16.41
C GLU A 57 -10.40 -0.49 -15.74
N LYS A 58 -10.62 -1.00 -14.52
CA LYS A 58 -11.88 -0.89 -13.78
C LYS A 58 -13.09 -1.42 -14.57
N SER A 59 -12.88 -2.41 -15.44
CA SER A 59 -13.94 -3.09 -16.18
C SER A 59 -14.61 -4.14 -15.28
N VAL A 60 -15.50 -3.70 -14.39
CA VAL A 60 -16.06 -4.51 -13.30
C VAL A 60 -16.73 -5.79 -13.79
N GLU A 61 -17.64 -5.72 -14.77
CA GLU A 61 -18.41 -6.88 -15.23
C GLU A 61 -17.49 -7.94 -15.86
N LYS A 62 -16.48 -7.51 -16.60
CA LYS A 62 -15.51 -8.42 -17.24
C LYS A 62 -14.59 -9.05 -16.21
N ALA A 63 -14.13 -8.27 -15.22
CA ALA A 63 -13.33 -8.78 -14.11
C ALA A 63 -14.10 -9.84 -13.31
N GLU A 64 -15.36 -9.58 -12.98
CA GLU A 64 -16.25 -10.53 -12.30
C GLU A 64 -16.46 -11.82 -13.10
N ALA A 65 -16.67 -11.72 -14.42
CA ALA A 65 -16.80 -12.90 -15.28
C ALA A 65 -15.51 -13.74 -15.30
N ILE A 66 -14.33 -13.12 -15.29
CA ILE A 66 -13.06 -13.86 -15.20
C ILE A 66 -12.87 -14.46 -13.81
N MET A 67 -13.19 -13.73 -12.74
CA MET A 67 -13.12 -14.25 -11.38
C MET A 67 -14.03 -15.48 -11.20
N GLN A 68 -15.23 -15.46 -11.79
CA GLN A 68 -16.11 -16.62 -11.78
C GLN A 68 -15.50 -17.82 -12.49
N LYS A 69 -14.88 -17.63 -13.67
CA LYS A 69 -14.15 -18.71 -14.36
C LYS A 69 -13.03 -19.28 -13.48
N ILE A 70 -12.27 -18.43 -12.79
CA ILE A 70 -11.20 -18.84 -11.87
C ILE A 70 -11.75 -19.67 -10.70
N ARG A 71 -12.93 -19.31 -10.16
CA ARG A 71 -13.64 -20.10 -9.14
C ARG A 71 -14.08 -21.45 -9.68
N ASP A 72 -14.69 -21.50 -10.86
CA ASP A 72 -15.22 -22.73 -11.47
C ASP A 72 -14.12 -23.76 -11.74
N MET A 73 -12.93 -23.29 -12.14
CA MET A 73 -11.75 -24.14 -12.34
C MET A 73 -11.00 -24.47 -11.05
N ARG A 74 -11.50 -24.03 -9.89
CA ARG A 74 -10.91 -24.23 -8.55
C ARG A 74 -9.48 -23.72 -8.43
N PHE A 75 -9.16 -22.67 -9.18
CA PHE A 75 -7.84 -22.00 -9.14
C PHE A 75 -7.76 -20.88 -8.10
N SER A 76 -8.89 -20.49 -7.48
CA SER A 76 -8.96 -19.46 -6.44
C SER A 76 -8.39 -19.94 -5.09
N ARG A 77 -7.15 -20.43 -5.05
CA ARG A 77 -6.49 -20.97 -3.84
C ARG A 77 -5.46 -20.01 -3.23
N THR A 78 -5.21 -18.88 -3.89
CA THR A 78 -4.21 -17.90 -3.46
C THR A 78 -4.85 -16.51 -3.35
N PRO A 79 -4.28 -15.60 -2.54
CA PRO A 79 -4.80 -14.24 -2.38
C PRO A 79 -4.77 -13.39 -3.65
N LEU A 80 -3.91 -13.73 -4.62
CA LEU A 80 -3.61 -12.88 -5.77
C LEU A 80 -4.85 -12.35 -6.52
N CYS A 81 -5.79 -13.25 -6.89
CA CYS A 81 -6.97 -12.85 -7.65
C CYS A 81 -7.96 -12.05 -6.81
N TYR A 82 -8.07 -12.35 -5.52
CA TYR A 82 -8.88 -11.56 -4.59
C TYR A 82 -8.29 -10.16 -4.42
N ASN A 83 -6.96 -10.03 -4.29
CA ASN A 83 -6.30 -8.74 -4.17
C ASN A 83 -6.57 -7.85 -5.40
N PHE A 84 -6.57 -8.41 -6.62
CA PHE A 84 -6.96 -7.67 -7.82
C PHE A 84 -8.41 -7.17 -7.75
N MET A 85 -9.34 -8.05 -7.38
CA MET A 85 -10.76 -7.71 -7.28
C MET A 85 -11.03 -6.68 -6.18
N MET A 86 -10.51 -6.90 -4.98
CA MET A 86 -10.67 -6.00 -3.84
C MET A 86 -10.08 -4.62 -4.14
N ASN A 87 -8.89 -4.55 -4.76
CA ASN A 87 -8.32 -3.27 -5.15
C ASN A 87 -9.17 -2.55 -6.21
N MET A 88 -9.74 -3.26 -7.18
CA MET A 88 -10.66 -2.67 -8.16
C MET A 88 -11.95 -2.16 -7.51
N TYR A 89 -12.59 -2.96 -6.64
CA TYR A 89 -13.80 -2.56 -5.93
C TYR A 89 -13.56 -1.36 -5.05
N TYR A 90 -12.43 -1.36 -4.34
CA TYR A 90 -11.94 -0.20 -3.61
C TYR A 90 -11.87 1.04 -4.54
N GLN A 91 -11.17 0.96 -5.66
CA GLN A 91 -11.01 2.11 -6.55
C GLN A 91 -12.27 2.55 -7.31
N THR A 92 -13.35 1.75 -7.25
CA THR A 92 -14.63 2.02 -7.91
C THR A 92 -15.75 2.35 -6.92
N GLY A 93 -15.47 2.37 -5.62
CA GLY A 93 -16.44 2.70 -4.58
C GLY A 93 -17.40 1.56 -4.20
N ASN A 94 -17.13 0.33 -4.66
CA ASN A 94 -17.95 -0.85 -4.39
C ASN A 94 -17.50 -1.54 -3.08
N TRP A 95 -17.53 -0.81 -1.97
CA TRP A 95 -16.93 -1.25 -0.68
C TRP A 95 -17.55 -2.54 -0.14
N GLU A 96 -18.86 -2.73 -0.29
CA GLU A 96 -19.57 -3.95 0.15
C GLU A 96 -18.99 -5.22 -0.48
N LYS A 97 -18.56 -5.14 -1.75
CA LYS A 97 -17.93 -6.27 -2.44
C LYS A 97 -16.52 -6.56 -1.95
N VAL A 98 -15.85 -5.61 -1.30
CA VAL A 98 -14.56 -5.88 -0.63
C VAL A 98 -14.78 -6.81 0.56
N ASP A 99 -15.82 -6.57 1.37
CA ASP A 99 -16.18 -7.44 2.49
C ASP A 99 -16.66 -8.82 2.04
N GLU A 100 -17.44 -8.90 0.95
CA GLU A 100 -17.81 -10.19 0.34
C GLU A 100 -16.57 -11.02 -0.03
N MET A 101 -15.57 -10.38 -0.66
CA MET A 101 -14.32 -11.05 -1.03
C MET A 101 -13.52 -11.49 0.21
N MET A 102 -13.49 -10.66 1.27
CA MET A 102 -12.82 -11.02 2.53
C MET A 102 -13.50 -12.24 3.18
N ASN A 103 -14.83 -12.24 3.28
CA ASN A 103 -15.61 -13.34 3.83
C ASN A 103 -15.45 -14.63 3.00
N GLU A 104 -15.38 -14.52 1.67
CA GLU A 104 -15.12 -15.66 0.78
C GLU A 104 -13.72 -16.25 1.02
N MET A 105 -12.69 -15.41 1.20
CA MET A 105 -11.34 -15.86 1.53
C MET A 105 -11.29 -16.59 2.86
N GLU A 106 -11.92 -16.02 3.90
CA GLU A 106 -12.01 -16.62 5.23
C GLU A 106 -12.75 -17.98 5.20
N GLY A 107 -13.91 -18.04 4.55
CA GLY A 107 -14.69 -19.28 4.39
C GLY A 107 -13.97 -20.38 3.61
N LYS A 108 -13.00 -20.01 2.75
CA LYS A 108 -12.14 -20.96 2.01
C LYS A 108 -10.82 -21.26 2.71
N GLY A 109 -10.55 -20.65 3.87
CA GLY A 109 -9.27 -20.79 4.57
C GLY A 109 -8.08 -20.22 3.79
N ILE A 110 -8.31 -19.22 2.94
CA ILE A 110 -7.24 -18.55 2.19
C ILE A 110 -6.60 -17.52 3.11
N MET A 111 -5.34 -17.76 3.48
CA MET A 111 -4.62 -16.86 4.37
C MET A 111 -4.40 -15.49 3.70
N LEU A 112 -4.74 -14.42 4.41
CA LEU A 112 -4.46 -13.05 3.98
C LEU A 112 -2.95 -12.81 3.98
N ASP A 113 -2.47 -12.06 2.99
CA ASP A 113 -1.09 -11.59 2.92
C ASP A 113 -0.98 -10.09 3.25
N GLN A 114 0.24 -9.58 3.34
CA GLN A 114 0.48 -8.17 3.63
C GLN A 114 -0.22 -7.24 2.63
N PHE A 115 -0.27 -7.63 1.35
CA PHE A 115 -0.95 -6.86 0.31
C PHE A 115 -2.46 -6.82 0.53
N THR A 116 -3.07 -7.95 0.89
CA THR A 116 -4.48 -8.04 1.24
C THR A 116 -4.83 -7.07 2.37
N LEU A 117 -4.04 -7.08 3.45
CA LEU A 117 -4.28 -6.22 4.61
C LEU A 117 -4.13 -4.73 4.26
N MET A 118 -3.18 -4.35 3.40
CA MET A 118 -3.04 -2.96 2.92
C MET A 118 -4.23 -2.48 2.09
N ILE A 119 -4.80 -3.36 1.26
CA ILE A 119 -6.00 -3.05 0.47
C ILE A 119 -7.19 -2.83 1.42
N LEU A 120 -7.37 -3.72 2.41
CA LEU A 120 -8.45 -3.61 3.39
C LEU A 120 -8.34 -2.33 4.23
N LEU A 121 -7.16 -1.97 4.72
CA LEU A 121 -6.95 -0.68 5.40
C LEU A 121 -7.37 0.51 4.54
N SER A 122 -7.00 0.50 3.26
CA SER A 122 -7.37 1.58 2.34
C SER A 122 -8.88 1.62 2.08
N ALA A 123 -9.51 0.45 1.94
CA ALA A 123 -10.95 0.33 1.75
C ALA A 123 -11.76 0.80 2.95
N TYR A 124 -11.43 0.34 4.17
CA TYR A 124 -12.13 0.78 5.36
C TYR A 124 -11.92 2.27 5.64
N ALA A 125 -10.73 2.81 5.38
CA ALA A 125 -10.50 4.24 5.48
C ALA A 125 -11.33 5.06 4.48
N ALA A 126 -11.49 4.58 3.24
CA ALA A 126 -12.32 5.26 2.24
C ALA A 126 -13.82 5.14 2.56
N ALA A 127 -14.24 4.05 3.20
CA ALA A 127 -15.60 3.85 3.68
C ALA A 127 -15.91 4.63 4.98
N GLY A 128 -14.91 5.21 5.65
CA GLY A 128 -15.08 5.85 6.95
C GLY A 128 -15.24 4.87 8.12
N ASP A 129 -14.94 3.58 7.90
CA ASP A 129 -15.11 2.51 8.88
C ASP A 129 -13.87 2.41 9.79
N SER A 130 -13.93 3.06 10.95
CA SER A 130 -12.85 3.00 11.94
C SER A 130 -12.69 1.62 12.59
N ASP A 131 -13.77 0.86 12.71
CA ASP A 131 -13.77 -0.44 13.39
C ASP A 131 -13.12 -1.50 12.48
N GLY A 132 -13.37 -1.40 11.17
CA GLY A 132 -12.64 -2.15 10.15
C GLY A 132 -11.13 -1.88 10.19
N ILE A 133 -10.71 -0.63 10.33
CA ILE A 133 -9.28 -0.27 10.48
C ILE A 133 -8.70 -0.91 11.74
N ASP A 134 -9.38 -0.82 12.90
CA ASP A 134 -8.93 -1.44 14.16
C ASP A 134 -8.73 -2.95 14.03
N LYS A 135 -9.69 -3.63 13.40
CA LYS A 135 -9.64 -5.07 13.19
C LYS A 135 -8.41 -5.45 12.36
N ILE A 136 -8.14 -4.72 11.28
CA ILE A 136 -6.99 -4.99 10.41
C ILE A 136 -5.66 -4.63 11.11
N ALA A 137 -5.58 -3.50 11.80
CA ALA A 137 -4.38 -3.12 12.56
C ALA A 137 -4.03 -4.19 13.62
N THR A 138 -5.03 -4.65 14.38
CA THR A 138 -4.86 -5.72 15.37
C THR A 138 -4.43 -7.04 14.71
N MET A 139 -5.02 -7.38 13.57
CA MET A 139 -4.66 -8.58 12.82
C MET A 139 -3.21 -8.52 12.34
N MET A 140 -2.75 -7.38 11.82
CA MET A 140 -1.36 -7.18 11.42
C MET A 140 -0.37 -7.34 12.58
N GLU A 141 -0.70 -6.80 13.76
CA GLU A 141 0.16 -6.90 14.95
C GLU A 141 0.20 -8.31 15.55
N SER A 142 -0.90 -9.07 15.45
CA SER A 142 -1.01 -10.42 16.01
C SER A 142 -0.43 -11.52 15.11
N ASP A 143 -0.43 -11.32 13.79
CA ASP A 143 0.03 -12.32 12.84
C ASP A 143 1.55 -12.27 12.64
N LYS A 144 2.24 -13.26 13.23
CA LYS A 144 3.71 -13.41 13.14
C LYS A 144 4.26 -13.55 11.72
N ARG A 145 3.41 -13.81 10.73
CA ARG A 145 3.81 -13.94 9.31
C ARG A 145 3.83 -12.59 8.61
N ILE A 146 3.22 -11.57 9.21
CA ILE A 146 3.18 -10.21 8.70
C ILE A 146 4.29 -9.42 9.39
N THR A 147 5.16 -8.81 8.58
CA THR A 147 6.18 -7.90 9.10
C THR A 147 5.55 -6.53 9.31
N VAL A 148 5.34 -6.16 10.57
CA VAL A 148 4.94 -4.79 10.93
C VAL A 148 6.20 -3.96 11.12
N ASP A 149 6.46 -3.08 10.16
CA ASP A 149 7.58 -2.15 10.16
C ASP A 149 7.13 -0.71 10.31
N TRP A 150 8.08 0.22 10.28
CA TRP A 150 7.77 1.65 10.34
C TRP A 150 6.83 2.07 9.21
N ASN A 151 6.99 1.55 7.99
CA ASN A 151 6.14 1.92 6.88
C ASN A 151 4.68 1.49 7.12
N THR A 152 4.48 0.33 7.74
CA THR A 152 3.16 -0.17 8.13
C THR A 152 2.47 0.76 9.13
N TYR A 153 3.15 1.17 10.22
CA TYR A 153 2.58 2.11 11.19
C TYR A 153 2.28 3.48 10.58
N THR A 154 3.11 3.93 9.64
CA THR A 154 2.88 5.17 8.87
C THR A 154 1.55 5.10 8.12
N ILE A 155 1.32 3.98 7.41
CA ILE A 155 0.09 3.79 6.63
C ILE A 155 -1.13 3.73 7.55
N ILE A 156 -1.07 2.97 8.65
CA ILE A 156 -2.21 2.84 9.58
C ILE A 156 -2.53 4.20 10.22
N ALA A 157 -1.52 4.97 10.64
CA ALA A 157 -1.71 6.32 11.17
C ALA A 157 -2.39 7.24 10.15
N GLU A 158 -1.95 7.23 8.90
CA GLU A 158 -2.59 7.99 7.82
C GLU A 158 -4.06 7.58 7.62
N LYS A 159 -4.37 6.28 7.68
CA LYS A 159 -5.74 5.78 7.56
C LYS A 159 -6.63 6.25 8.71
N TYR A 160 -6.15 6.20 9.95
CA TYR A 160 -6.88 6.75 11.09
C TYR A 160 -7.10 8.26 10.98
N LEU A 161 -6.09 9.00 10.52
CA LEU A 161 -6.25 10.43 10.24
C LEU A 161 -7.32 10.67 9.19
N ASN A 162 -7.37 9.90 8.11
CA ASN A 162 -8.38 10.06 7.05
C ASN A 162 -9.80 9.91 7.57
N VAL A 163 -10.05 8.98 8.49
CA VAL A 163 -11.37 8.79 9.14
C VAL A 163 -11.60 9.70 10.36
N GLY A 164 -10.65 10.58 10.69
CA GLY A 164 -10.78 11.54 11.78
C GLY A 164 -10.52 10.97 13.19
N GLN A 165 -10.01 9.75 13.29
CA GLN A 165 -9.66 9.09 14.55
C GLN A 165 -8.26 9.53 15.01
N VAL A 166 -8.13 10.77 15.47
CA VAL A 166 -6.84 11.40 15.75
C VAL A 166 -6.09 10.70 16.89
N GLU A 167 -6.78 10.31 17.96
CA GLU A 167 -6.18 9.62 19.11
C GLU A 167 -5.50 8.32 18.70
N LYS A 168 -6.19 7.49 17.90
CA LYS A 168 -5.65 6.23 17.38
C LYS A 168 -4.49 6.44 16.41
N ALA A 169 -4.55 7.52 15.60
CA ALA A 169 -3.43 7.88 14.75
C ALA A 169 -2.18 8.22 15.59
N LEU A 170 -2.33 8.99 16.67
CA LEU A 170 -1.21 9.32 17.56
C LEU A 170 -0.60 8.07 18.21
N GLU A 171 -1.44 7.12 18.65
CA GLU A 171 -0.94 5.83 19.18
C GLU A 171 -0.06 5.08 18.16
N MET A 172 -0.45 5.07 16.88
CA MET A 172 0.35 4.46 15.82
C MET A 172 1.65 5.22 15.55
N LEU A 173 1.64 6.55 15.64
CA LEU A 173 2.84 7.37 15.48
C LEU A 173 3.84 7.15 16.63
N THR A 174 3.37 6.92 17.85
CA THR A 174 4.24 6.52 18.98
C THR A 174 4.88 5.15 18.73
N LYS A 175 4.12 4.18 18.19
CA LYS A 175 4.67 2.87 17.79
C LYS A 175 5.71 3.02 16.68
N LEU A 176 5.44 3.86 15.67
CA LEU A 176 6.38 4.19 14.61
C LEU A 176 7.71 4.69 15.18
N GLU A 177 7.66 5.68 16.08
CA GLU A 177 8.83 6.26 16.72
C GLU A 177 9.70 5.21 17.43
N GLY A 178 9.07 4.34 18.22
CA GLY A 178 9.76 3.22 18.86
C GLY A 178 10.48 2.31 17.87
N THR A 179 9.87 2.04 16.70
CA THR A 179 10.55 1.26 15.65
C THR A 179 11.71 2.03 15.01
N LEU A 180 11.59 3.34 14.81
CA LEU A 180 12.63 4.17 14.21
C LEU A 180 13.84 4.39 15.11
N ALA A 181 13.68 4.39 16.44
CA ALA A 181 14.79 4.45 17.39
C ALA A 181 15.83 3.32 17.17
N THR A 182 15.39 2.18 16.61
CA THR A 182 16.27 1.05 16.31
C THR A 182 17.00 1.17 14.96
N ILE A 183 16.56 2.07 14.08
CA ILE A 183 17.05 2.21 12.69
C ILE A 183 17.81 3.53 12.56
N LYS A 184 19.15 3.48 12.62
CA LYS A 184 19.98 4.67 12.40
C LYS A 184 19.80 5.21 10.97
N ARG A 185 19.45 6.50 10.84
CA ARG A 185 19.46 7.30 9.59
C ARG A 185 18.42 6.91 8.51
N ASN A 186 17.14 6.79 8.84
CA ASN A 186 16.07 6.77 7.83
C ASN A 186 15.36 8.14 7.72
N ASN A 187 15.96 9.07 6.96
CA ASN A 187 15.46 10.43 6.80
C ASN A 187 14.02 10.49 6.26
N THR A 188 13.63 9.53 5.41
CA THR A 188 12.28 9.47 4.82
C THR A 188 11.22 9.10 5.85
N ALA A 189 11.53 8.12 6.72
CA ALA A 189 10.59 7.72 7.76
C ALA A 189 10.36 8.82 8.80
N TYR A 190 11.42 9.55 9.15
CA TYR A 190 11.30 10.72 10.01
C TYR A 190 10.46 11.82 9.35
N ASP A 191 10.72 12.20 8.09
CA ASP A 191 9.91 13.19 7.37
C ASP A 191 8.41 12.82 7.32
N LEU A 192 8.09 11.54 7.10
CA LEU A 192 6.72 11.02 7.15
C LEU A 192 6.10 11.15 8.55
N LEU A 193 6.83 10.76 9.60
CA LEU A 193 6.39 10.89 10.99
C LEU A 193 6.00 12.34 11.32
N LEU A 194 6.86 13.29 10.97
CA LEU A 194 6.63 14.71 11.24
C LEU A 194 5.40 15.25 10.52
N ARG A 195 5.25 14.88 9.24
CA ARG A 195 4.08 15.28 8.45
C ARG A 195 2.77 14.77 9.06
N LEU A 196 2.76 13.51 9.52
CA LEU A 196 1.56 12.91 10.10
C LEU A 196 1.21 13.50 11.48
N TYR A 197 2.21 13.78 12.33
CA TYR A 197 1.97 14.50 13.60
C TYR A 197 1.38 15.89 13.36
N ALA A 198 1.94 16.66 12.42
CA ALA A 198 1.39 17.98 12.08
C ALA A 198 -0.05 17.90 11.54
N GLN A 199 -0.36 16.85 10.77
CA GLN A 199 -1.72 16.60 10.27
C GLN A 199 -2.68 16.20 11.39
N ALA A 200 -2.23 15.39 12.36
CA ALA A 200 -2.99 15.00 13.55
C ALA A 200 -3.38 16.21 14.39
N GLU A 201 -2.40 17.08 14.70
CA GLU A 201 -2.59 18.33 15.44
C GLU A 201 -3.63 19.23 14.77
N LYS A 202 -3.46 19.50 13.46
CA LYS A 202 -4.41 20.33 12.68
C LYS A 202 -5.85 19.80 12.73
N LYS A 203 -6.04 18.48 12.82
CA LYS A 203 -7.37 17.85 12.90
C LYS A 203 -7.96 17.87 14.32
N LYS A 204 -7.14 17.91 15.37
CA LYS A 204 -7.59 17.91 16.77
C LYS A 204 -8.06 19.29 17.20
N GLU A 205 -7.26 20.31 16.90
CA GLU A 205 -7.51 21.72 17.21
C GLU A 205 -6.73 22.55 16.17
N GLY A 206 -7.37 23.50 15.50
CA GLY A 206 -6.76 24.26 14.40
C GLY A 206 -5.65 25.25 14.82
N ASN A 207 -4.62 24.82 15.55
CA ASN A 207 -3.54 25.69 16.00
C ASN A 207 -2.18 24.97 16.03
N VAL A 208 -1.19 25.57 15.36
CA VAL A 208 0.15 25.00 15.09
C VAL A 208 1.06 25.02 16.34
N GLU A 209 0.70 25.80 17.36
CA GLU A 209 1.52 26.05 18.57
C GLU A 209 1.77 24.80 19.44
N LYS A 210 0.88 23.80 19.42
CA LYS A 210 1.04 22.56 20.22
C LYS A 210 1.98 21.53 19.62
N ALA A 211 2.23 21.59 18.31
CA ALA A 211 3.26 20.79 17.66
C ALA A 211 4.66 21.15 18.20
N GLU A 212 4.89 22.42 18.54
CA GLU A 212 6.14 22.85 19.17
C GLU A 212 6.27 22.41 20.63
N GLU A 213 5.17 22.43 21.41
CA GLU A 213 5.15 21.89 22.78
C GLU A 213 5.39 20.37 22.81
N PHE A 214 4.85 19.64 21.83
CA PHE A 214 5.07 18.21 21.67
C PHE A 214 6.52 17.89 21.27
N VAL A 215 7.10 18.63 20.32
CA VAL A 215 8.54 18.52 20.00
C VAL A 215 9.39 18.84 21.25
N ARG A 216 8.97 19.81 22.05
CA ARG A 216 9.65 20.16 23.31
C ARG A 216 9.51 19.07 24.38
N SER A 217 8.36 18.41 24.51
CA SER A 217 8.19 17.29 25.45
C SER A 217 9.04 16.09 25.03
N LEU A 218 9.17 15.83 23.73
CA LEU A 218 10.00 14.74 23.20
C LEU A 218 11.52 15.01 23.35
N GLU A 219 11.93 16.28 23.37
CA GLU A 219 13.29 16.69 23.73
C GLU A 219 13.56 16.51 25.23
N VAL A 220 12.62 16.93 26.07
CA VAL A 220 12.72 16.86 27.54
C VAL A 220 12.70 15.41 28.06
N GLU A 221 11.92 14.54 27.43
CA GLU A 221 11.88 13.12 27.72
C GLU A 221 13.07 12.34 27.13
N GLY A 222 13.95 13.01 26.36
CA GLY A 222 15.15 12.42 25.77
C GLY A 222 14.87 11.42 24.65
N VAL A 223 13.66 11.44 24.09
CA VAL A 223 13.18 10.51 23.07
C VAL A 223 13.78 10.85 21.69
N PHE A 224 14.10 12.13 21.47
CA PHE A 224 14.83 12.61 20.30
C PHE A 224 16.18 13.25 20.66
N SER A 225 17.12 13.25 19.71
CA SER A 225 18.33 14.07 19.84
C SER A 225 17.96 15.55 19.68
N ALA A 226 18.61 16.45 20.42
CA ALA A 226 18.40 17.90 20.31
C ALA A 226 18.49 18.39 18.84
N PHE A 227 19.39 17.80 18.06
CA PHE A 227 19.53 18.04 16.61
C PHE A 227 18.26 17.74 15.81
N PHE A 228 17.49 16.71 16.18
CA PHE A 228 16.25 16.35 15.52
C PHE A 228 15.12 17.32 15.89
N CYS A 229 15.04 17.71 17.17
CA CYS A 229 14.09 18.71 17.66
C CYS A 229 14.29 20.09 17.01
N ASP A 230 15.54 20.48 16.75
CA ASP A 230 15.86 21.73 16.04
C ASP A 230 15.45 21.69 14.56
N LYS A 231 15.68 20.58 13.86
CA LYS A 231 15.20 20.40 12.47
C LYS A 231 13.67 20.41 12.36
N LEU A 232 13.02 19.84 13.37
CA LEU A 232 11.58 19.83 13.57
C LEU A 232 11.01 21.24 13.72
N ARG A 233 11.61 22.06 14.59
CA ARG A 233 11.24 23.48 14.74
C ARG A 233 11.41 24.26 13.44
N CYS A 234 12.51 24.06 12.70
CA CYS A 234 12.69 24.72 11.41
C CYS A 234 11.63 24.29 10.37
N PHE A 235 11.26 23.01 10.32
CA PHE A 235 10.22 22.53 9.41
C PHE A 235 8.84 23.09 9.73
N ILE A 236 8.47 23.12 11.02
CA ILE A 236 7.20 23.67 11.50
C ILE A 236 7.10 25.16 11.19
N ASN A 237 8.18 25.91 11.36
CA ASN A 237 8.20 27.37 11.15
C ASN A 237 8.32 27.79 9.67
N GLU A 238 9.00 27.02 8.83
CA GLU A 238 9.30 27.41 7.44
C GLU A 238 8.59 26.57 6.36
N GLY A 239 7.92 25.48 6.76
CA GLY A 239 7.24 24.56 5.85
C GLY A 239 8.16 23.76 4.92
N LYS A 240 9.48 23.74 5.18
CA LYS A 240 10.49 23.00 4.41
C LYS A 240 11.57 22.43 5.31
N LEU A 241 12.02 21.21 4.99
CA LEU A 241 13.09 20.53 5.74
C LEU A 241 14.39 21.08 5.18
N GLN A 242 15.04 22.00 5.90
CA GLN A 242 16.38 22.42 5.51
C GLN A 242 17.34 21.23 5.67
N THR A 243 17.87 20.78 4.54
CA THR A 243 19.06 19.93 4.52
C THR A 243 20.25 20.81 4.86
N GLU A 244 20.91 20.54 5.98
CA GLU A 244 22.16 21.25 6.31
C GLU A 244 23.16 21.14 5.15
N PRO A 245 23.96 22.21 4.91
CA PRO A 245 25.02 22.17 3.92
C PRO A 245 26.08 21.16 4.34
N ALA A 246 26.55 20.39 3.36
CA ALA A 246 27.68 19.48 3.50
C ALA A 246 28.83 20.22 4.22
N SER A 247 29.30 19.57 5.28
CA SER A 247 30.51 19.88 6.05
C SER A 247 31.51 20.76 5.29
N ARG A 248 31.89 21.90 5.91
CA ARG A 248 33.09 22.67 5.60
C ARG A 248 34.26 21.71 5.38
N VAL A 249 34.61 21.48 4.12
CA VAL A 249 35.94 21.03 3.73
C VAL A 249 36.89 22.11 4.24
N GLY A 250 37.84 21.69 5.09
CA GLY A 250 38.75 22.57 5.78
C GLY A 250 39.51 23.50 4.83
N THR A 251 39.46 24.79 5.14
CA THR A 251 40.45 25.77 4.71
C THR A 251 40.72 26.69 5.89
N THR A 252 41.83 26.43 6.57
CA THR A 252 42.74 27.41 7.20
C THR A 252 44.11 26.77 7.01
N GLU A 253 44.79 27.10 5.91
CA GLU A 253 45.77 28.19 5.80
C GLU A 253 47.08 27.87 6.54
N GLY A 254 48.18 27.99 5.79
CA GLY A 254 49.53 27.82 6.29
C GLY A 254 50.07 29.07 6.99
N GLU A 255 51.39 29.04 7.19
CA GLU A 255 52.28 30.08 7.73
C GLU A 255 52.48 30.04 9.25
N LEU A 256 53.48 29.25 9.69
CA LEU A 256 54.82 29.73 10.04
C LEU A 256 55.85 28.62 9.82
#